data_AF-A0A7Z9KSW0-F1
#
_entry.id   AF-A0A7Z9KSW0-F1
#
_cell.length_a   1.000
_cell.length_b   1.000
_cell.length_c   1.000
_cell.angle_alpha   90.00
_cell.angle_beta   90.00
_cell.angle_gamma   90.00
#
_symmetry.space_group_name_H-M   'P 1'
#
loop_
_entity.id
_entity.type
_entity.pdbx_description
1 polymer ?
#
loop_
_entity_poly.entity_id
_entity_poly.type
_entity_poly.pdbx_seq_one_letter_code
_entity_poly.pdbx_strand_id
1 'polypeptide(L)' 'TYLVIYSRCRSLDQWTHPMSNQQLASKLGITVSTLQRHLQHLTNLNLIDKQKGQDTGYYRYRLIAS' A
#
# COMPACT_ATOMS: atom_id res chain seq x y z
N THR A 1 9.72 -8.24 -9.49
CA THR A 1 8.84 -8.19 -8.29
C THR A 1 8.41 -6.77 -7.93
N TYR A 2 9.32 -5.79 -7.80
CA TYR A 2 8.97 -4.39 -7.50
C TYR A 2 8.02 -3.73 -8.51
N LEU A 3 8.21 -3.97 -9.81
CA LEU A 3 7.31 -3.47 -10.86
C LEU A 3 5.87 -3.99 -10.75
N VAL A 4 5.66 -5.20 -10.19
CA VAL A 4 4.32 -5.78 -9.97
C VAL A 4 3.60 -5.06 -8.85
N ILE A 5 4.34 -4.70 -7.80
CA ILE A 5 3.78 -3.91 -6.70
C ILE A 5 3.57 -2.48 -7.18
N TYR A 6 4.49 -1.87 -7.93
CA TYR A 6 4.30 -0.53 -8.47
C TYR A 6 3.13 -0.43 -9.46
N SER A 7 2.94 -1.43 -10.34
CA SER A 7 1.79 -1.47 -11.26
C SER A 7 0.48 -1.75 -10.54
N ARG A 8 0.49 -2.61 -9.51
CA ARG A 8 -0.68 -2.82 -8.62
C ARG A 8 -0.89 -1.67 -7.65
N CYS A 9 0.14 -0.89 -7.35
CA CYS A 9 0.09 0.37 -6.62
C CYS A 9 -0.50 1.48 -7.49
N ARG A 10 -0.27 1.49 -8.81
CA ARG A 10 -1.06 2.36 -9.70
C ARG A 10 -2.55 2.03 -9.65
N SER A 11 -2.93 0.77 -9.44
CA SER A 11 -4.30 0.43 -9.08
C SER A 11 -4.68 0.73 -7.60
N LEU A 12 -3.74 1.09 -6.70
CA LEU A 12 -4.04 1.56 -5.33
C LEU A 12 -4.75 2.92 -5.33
N ASP A 13 -4.64 3.71 -6.40
CA ASP A 13 -5.41 4.95 -6.53
C ASP A 13 -6.93 4.68 -6.52
N GLN A 14 -7.35 3.44 -6.85
CA GLN A 14 -8.72 2.98 -6.75
C GLN A 14 -9.13 2.48 -5.34
N TRP A 15 -8.19 2.43 -4.38
CA TRP A 15 -8.46 1.92 -3.04
C TRP A 15 -8.92 3.10 -2.18
N THR A 16 -10.11 3.57 -2.52
CA THR A 16 -10.85 4.62 -1.82
C THR A 16 -11.20 4.24 -0.39
N HIS A 17 -11.12 2.95 -0.05
CA HIS A 17 -11.47 2.40 1.26
C HIS A 17 -10.22 1.95 2.04
N PRO A 18 -10.10 2.31 3.33
CA PRO A 18 -9.05 1.81 4.22
C PRO A 18 -9.06 0.28 4.26
N MET A 19 -7.90 -0.36 4.14
CA MET A 19 -7.77 -1.82 4.27
C MET A 19 -6.64 -2.20 5.23
N SER A 20 -6.77 -3.37 5.83
CA SER A 20 -5.68 -3.96 6.62
C SER A 20 -4.53 -4.41 5.72
N ASN A 21 -3.32 -4.44 6.28
CA ASN A 21 -2.15 -5.02 5.61
C ASN A 21 -2.38 -6.50 5.24
N GLN A 22 -3.17 -7.25 6.01
CA GLN A 22 -3.54 -8.63 5.69
C GLN A 22 -4.39 -8.74 4.42
N GLN A 23 -5.44 -7.93 4.32
CA GLN A 23 -6.29 -7.91 3.13
C GLN A 23 -5.50 -7.46 1.90
N LEU A 24 -4.64 -6.46 2.05
CA LEU A 24 -3.78 -5.96 0.98
C LEU A 24 -2.77 -7.03 0.55
N ALA A 25 -2.13 -7.71 1.48
CA ALA A 25 -1.18 -8.78 1.19
C ALA A 25 -1.86 -9.96 0.47
N SER A 26 -3.05 -10.36 0.93
CA SER A 26 -3.87 -11.41 0.31
C SER A 26 -4.26 -11.06 -1.13
N LYS A 27 -4.77 -9.84 -1.36
CA LYS A 27 -5.10 -9.36 -2.72
C LYS A 27 -3.88 -9.31 -3.64
N LEU A 28 -2.72 -8.99 -3.09
CA LEU A 28 -1.47 -8.95 -3.84
C LEU A 28 -0.83 -10.34 -4.01
N GLY A 29 -1.33 -11.37 -3.34
CA GLY A 29 -0.74 -12.71 -3.35
C GLY A 29 0.65 -12.77 -2.74
N ILE A 30 0.93 -11.91 -1.75
CA ILE A 30 2.23 -11.82 -1.07
C ILE A 30 2.06 -11.95 0.44
N THR A 31 3.16 -12.15 1.16
CA THR A 31 3.12 -12.13 2.63
C THR A 31 3.00 -10.70 3.16
N VAL A 32 2.43 -10.56 4.37
CA VAL A 32 2.34 -9.26 5.06
C VAL A 32 3.73 -8.66 5.30
N SER A 33 4.73 -9.48 5.62
CA SER A 33 6.11 -9.03 5.79
C SER A 33 6.71 -8.47 4.49
N THR A 34 6.44 -9.11 3.35
CA THR A 34 6.86 -8.62 2.03
C THR A 34 6.17 -7.30 1.70
N LEU A 35 4.85 -7.23 1.93
CA LEU A 35 4.09 -6.00 1.77
C LEU A 35 4.66 -4.84 2.61
N GLN A 36 4.93 -5.08 3.89
CA GLN A 36 5.48 -4.06 4.80
C GLN A 36 6.83 -3.54 4.32
N ARG A 37 7.74 -4.43 3.88
CA ARG A 37 9.03 -4.02 3.30
C ARG A 37 8.85 -3.14 2.07
N HIS A 38 7.93 -3.50 1.19
CA HIS A 38 7.66 -2.71 -0.01
C HIS A 38 7.05 -1.35 0.30
N LEU A 39 6.05 -1.31 1.20
CA LEU A 39 5.45 -0.05 1.63
C LEU A 39 6.48 0.86 2.30
N GLN A 40 7.33 0.31 3.18
CA GLN A 40 8.41 1.06 3.81
C GLN A 40 9.39 1.62 2.76
N HIS A 41 9.75 0.83 1.77
CA HIS A 41 10.59 1.30 0.67
C HIS A 41 9.93 2.43 -0.13
N LEU A 42 8.65 2.30 -0.48
CA LEU A 42 7.91 3.33 -1.21
C LEU A 42 7.73 4.62 -0.38
N THR A 43 7.52 4.50 0.93
CA THR A 43 7.47 5.64 1.86
C THR A 43 8.84 6.34 1.94
N ASN A 44 9.94 5.58 2.04
CA ASN A 44 11.29 6.15 2.04
C ASN A 44 11.61 6.90 0.74
N LEU A 45 11.04 6.47 -0.37
CA LEU A 45 11.17 7.14 -1.67
C LEU A 45 10.18 8.30 -1.86
N ASN A 46 9.35 8.64 -0.85
CA ASN A 46 8.28 9.63 -0.94
C ASN A 46 7.31 9.41 -2.12
N LEU A 47 7.13 8.15 -2.54
CA LEU A 47 6.23 7.79 -3.64
C LEU A 47 4.81 7.52 -3.16
N ILE A 48 4.63 7.26 -1.86
CA ILE A 48 3.31 7.05 -1.24
C ILE A 48 3.17 7.85 0.05
N ASP A 49 1.97 8.38 0.25
CA ASP A 49 1.50 8.90 1.53
C ASP A 49 0.74 7.80 2.28
N LYS A 50 1.04 7.65 3.58
CA LYS A 50 0.43 6.64 4.45
C LYS A 50 -0.47 7.34 5.45
N GLN A 51 -1.78 7.24 5.24
CA GLN A 51 -2.78 7.80 6.13
C GLN A 51 -3.40 6.70 6.99
N LYS A 52 -3.40 6.89 8.31
CA LYS A 52 -4.09 6.00 9.25
C LYS A 52 -5.57 6.37 9.26
N GLY A 53 -6.45 5.41 8.98
CA GLY A 53 -7.90 5.61 9.11
C GLY A 53 -8.25 5.87 10.58
N GLN A 54 -9.02 6.94 10.85
CA GLN A 54 -9.30 7.41 12.20
C GLN A 54 -10.07 6.40 13.08
N ASP A 55 -10.86 5.50 12.49
CA ASP A 55 -11.80 4.65 13.25
C ASP A 55 -11.58 3.14 13.16
N THR A 56 -10.59 2.66 12.40
CA THR A 56 -10.53 1.22 12.07
C THR A 56 -9.16 0.55 12.26
N GLY A 57 -8.12 1.32 12.60
CA GLY A 57 -6.74 0.79 12.64
C GLY A 57 -6.19 0.39 11.27
N TYR A 58 -6.93 0.65 10.18
CA TYR A 58 -6.52 0.38 8.81
C TYR A 58 -5.70 1.52 8.21
N TYR A 59 -4.95 1.20 7.16
CA TYR A 59 -4.12 2.16 6.45
C TYR A 59 -4.67 2.41 5.05
N ARG A 60 -4.64 3.67 4.66
CA ARG A 60 -4.83 4.12 3.28
C ARG A 60 -3.48 4.56 2.74
N TYR A 61 -3.11 4.02 1.58
CA TYR A 61 -1.88 4.37 0.89
C TYR A 61 -2.26 5.13 -0.37
N ARG A 62 -1.85 6.38 -0.49
CA ARG A 62 -2.08 7.22 -1.68
C ARG A 62 -0.75 7.37 -2.41
N LEU A 63 -0.74 7.19 -3.73
CA LEU A 63 0.45 7.54 -4.52
C LEU A 63 0.61 9.06 -4.53
N ILE A 64 1.81 9.52 -4.21
CA ILE A 64 2.21 10.91 -4.44
C ILE A 64 2.75 10.90 -5.87
N ALA A 65 1.85 10.95 -6.85
CA ALA A 65 2.26 11.08 -8.24
C ALA A 65 3.02 12.40 -8.40
N SER A 66 4.22 12.30 -9.00
CA SER A 66 4.91 13.44 -9.63
C SER A 66 4.19 13.81 -10.92
#